data_AF-A0A4U9DBY6-F1
#
_entry.id   AF-A0A4U9DBY6-F1
#
_cell.length_a   1.000
_cell.length_b   1.000
_cell.length_c   1.000
_cell.angle_alpha   90.00
_cell.angle_beta   90.00
_cell.angle_gamma   90.00
#
_symmetry.space_group_name_H-M   'P 1'
#
loop_
_entity.id
_entity.type
_entity.pdbx_description
1 polymer ?
#
loop_
_entity_poly.entity_id
_entity_poly.type
_entity_poly.pdbx_seq_one_letter_code
_entity_poly.pdbx_strand_id
1 'polypeptide(L)' 'MRRLLPAMNEVNAALDSLNRYRNTPGGTLRLNVPVSAARLVLPALVPEFIRRYPNIQLEIVAGK' A
#
# COMPACT_ATOMS: atom_id res chain seq x y z
N MET A 1 -36.25 20.60 19.19
CA MET A 1 -35.14 19.63 19.06
C MET A 1 -34.42 19.85 17.74
N ARG A 2 -33.25 20.51 17.75
CA ARG A 2 -32.44 20.74 16.55
C ARG A 2 -31.00 20.82 17.01
N ARG A 3 -30.18 19.79 16.72
CA ARG A 3 -28.69 19.71 16.79
C ARG A 3 -28.21 18.26 16.97
N LEU A 4 -28.67 17.32 16.14
CA LEU A 4 -28.10 15.95 16.14
C LEU A 4 -27.74 15.40 14.76
N LEU A 5 -28.00 16.13 13.67
CA LEU A 5 -27.57 15.74 12.33
C LEU A 5 -26.15 16.19 11.91
N PRO A 6 -25.60 17.35 12.35
CA PRO A 6 -24.30 17.78 11.83
C PRO A 6 -23.12 16.92 12.34
N ALA A 7 -23.19 16.39 13.56
CA ALA A 7 -22.10 15.60 14.16
C ALA A 7 -21.92 14.21 13.50
N MET A 8 -22.96 13.65 12.88
CA MET A 8 -22.88 12.36 12.19
C MET A 8 -22.25 12.48 10.79
N ASN A 9 -22.31 13.66 10.17
CA ASN A 9 -21.72 13.87 8.85
C ASN A 9 -20.18 14.02 8.91
N GLU A 10 -19.63 14.57 9.98
CA GLU A 10 -18.17 14.68 10.15
C GLU A 10 -17.49 13.32 10.36
N VAL A 11 -18.16 12.39 11.07
CA VAL A 11 -17.65 11.02 11.26
C VAL A 11 -17.66 10.25 9.94
N ASN A 12 -18.69 10.40 9.12
CA ASN A 12 -18.73 9.78 7.80
C ASN A 12 -17.67 10.36 6.85
N ALA A 13 -17.39 11.67 6.87
CA ALA A 13 -16.33 12.27 6.08
C ALA A 13 -14.92 11.81 6.49
N ALA A 14 -14.70 11.60 7.80
CA ALA A 14 -13.46 11.01 8.31
C ALA A 14 -13.29 9.55 7.89
N LEU A 15 -14.36 8.75 7.96
CA LEU A 15 -14.34 7.35 7.50
C LEU A 15 -14.15 7.22 5.98
N ASP A 16 -14.69 8.13 5.18
CA ASP A 16 -14.55 8.09 3.72
C ASP A 16 -13.16 8.55 3.24
N SER A 17 -12.45 9.35 4.05
CA SER A 17 -11.04 9.66 3.83
C SER A 17 -10.11 8.43 4.01
N LEU A 18 -10.51 7.48 4.85
CA LEU A 18 -9.81 6.19 5.00
C LEU A 18 -10.13 5.22 3.85
N ASN A 19 -11.31 5.34 3.21
CA ASN A 19 -11.68 4.51 2.06
C ASN A 19 -10.84 4.80 0.81
N ARG A 20 -10.35 6.04 0.62
CA ARG A 20 -9.50 6.37 -0.54
C ARG A 20 -8.14 5.65 -0.54
N TYR A 21 -7.67 5.16 0.61
CA TYR A 21 -6.49 4.30 0.70
C TYR A 21 -6.76 2.83 0.35
N ARG A 22 -8.02 2.39 0.22
CA ARG A 22 -8.35 1.00 -0.12
C ARG A 22 -8.27 0.69 -1.62
N ASN A 23 -8.45 1.69 -2.49
CA ASN A 23 -8.59 1.45 -3.93
C ASN A 23 -7.27 1.53 -4.71
N THR A 24 -6.21 2.06 -4.10
CA THR A 24 -4.87 2.14 -4.71
C THR A 24 -3.88 1.51 -3.74
N PRO A 25 -3.24 0.38 -4.09
CA PRO A 25 -2.29 -0.26 -3.19
C PRO A 25 -1.09 0.67 -2.95
N GLY A 26 -0.74 0.83 -1.67
CA GLY A 26 0.34 1.71 -1.22
C GLY A 26 0.84 1.31 0.18
N GLY A 27 1.98 1.86 0.57
CA GLY A 27 2.68 1.49 1.81
C GLY A 27 3.90 0.59 1.57
N THR A 28 4.42 -0.04 2.62
CA THR A 28 5.66 -0.82 2.54
C THR A 28 5.39 -2.30 2.29
N LEU A 29 5.98 -2.86 1.23
CA LEU A 29 6.01 -4.29 0.96
C LEU A 29 7.41 -4.83 1.27
N ARG A 30 7.55 -5.60 2.35
CA ARG A 30 8.81 -6.24 2.70
C ARG A 30 8.86 -7.69 2.20
N LEU A 31 9.86 -7.99 1.37
CA LEU A 31 10.15 -9.32 0.88
C LEU A 31 11.40 -9.87 1.55
N ASN A 32 11.25 -10.98 2.26
CA ASN A 32 12.39 -11.78 2.72
C ASN A 32 12.53 -12.95 1.75
N VAL A 33 13.60 -12.95 0.97
CA VAL A 33 13.80 -13.92 -0.12
C VAL A 33 15.18 -14.54 -0.06
N PRO A 34 15.38 -15.76 -0.60
CA PRO A 34 16.73 -16.30 -0.83
C PRO A 34 17.54 -15.40 -1.77
N VAL A 35 18.87 -15.38 -1.61
CA VAL A 35 19.79 -14.64 -2.51
C VAL A 35 19.55 -14.99 -3.99
N SER A 36 19.26 -16.25 -4.29
CA SER A 36 18.99 -16.71 -5.67
C SER A 36 17.78 -16.01 -6.26
N ALA A 37 16.67 -15.89 -5.52
CA ALA A 37 15.47 -15.19 -5.99
C ALA A 37 15.71 -13.69 -6.17
N ALA A 38 16.46 -13.07 -5.25
CA ALA A 38 16.83 -11.65 -5.36
C ALA A 38 17.65 -11.36 -6.62
N ARG A 39 18.50 -12.30 -7.06
CA ARG A 39 19.35 -12.14 -8.24
C ARG A 39 18.73 -12.61 -9.55
N LEU A 40 17.93 -13.67 -9.52
CA LEU A 40 17.47 -14.36 -10.73
C LEU A 40 16.02 -14.00 -11.11
N VAL A 41 15.20 -13.60 -10.14
CA VAL A 41 13.75 -13.41 -10.34
C VAL A 41 13.37 -11.94 -10.21
N LEU A 42 13.78 -11.29 -9.12
CA LEU A 42 13.36 -9.91 -8.85
C LEU A 42 13.74 -8.90 -9.94
N PRO A 43 14.91 -8.96 -10.61
CA PRO A 43 15.24 -8.00 -11.66
C PRO A 43 14.26 -7.99 -12.84
N ALA A 44 13.60 -9.13 -13.12
CA ALA A 44 12.62 -9.23 -14.18
C ALA A 44 11.23 -8.69 -13.78
N LEU A 45 10.87 -8.78 -12.50
CA LEU A 45 9.51 -8.45 -12.01
C LEU A 45 9.39 -7.04 -11.43
N VAL A 46 10.41 -6.60 -10.67
CA VAL A 46 10.37 -5.35 -9.90
C VAL A 46 10.15 -4.11 -10.77
N PRO A 47 10.78 -3.94 -11.94
CA PRO A 47 10.59 -2.74 -12.75
C PRO A 47 9.14 -2.54 -13.20
N GLU A 48 8.46 -3.61 -13.63
CA GLU A 48 7.03 -3.52 -13.98
C GLU A 48 6.18 -3.27 -12.73
N PHE A 49 6.48 -3.97 -11.64
CA PHE A 49 5.73 -3.83 -10.38
C PHE A 49 5.73 -2.39 -9.86
N ILE A 50 6.90 -1.74 -9.79
CA ILE A 50 7.02 -0.36 -9.31
C ILE A 50 6.31 0.62 -10.26
N ARG A 51 6.40 0.38 -11.59
CA ARG A 51 5.66 1.20 -12.57
C ARG A 51 4.14 1.09 -12.39
N ARG A 52 3.65 -0.10 -12.06
CA ARG A 52 2.22 -0.36 -11.84
C ARG A 52 1.73 0.16 -10.49
N TYR A 53 2.58 0.11 -9.47
CA TYR A 53 2.26 0.48 -8.09
C TYR A 53 3.27 1.48 -7.52
N PRO A 54 3.27 2.74 -7.99
CA PRO A 54 4.27 3.74 -7.61
C PRO A 54 4.19 4.17 -6.13
N ASN A 55 3.06 3.89 -5.47
CA ASN A 55 2.84 4.22 -4.06
C ASN A 55 3.32 3.12 -3.09
N ILE A 56 3.90 2.03 -3.61
CA ILE A 56 4.47 0.95 -2.80
C ILE A 56 5.98 1.16 -2.65
N GLN A 57 6.46 1.20 -1.41
CA GLN A 57 7.88 1.09 -1.08
C GLN A 57 8.25 -0.39 -0.96
N LEU A 58 9.06 -0.88 -1.88
CA LEU A 58 9.54 -2.26 -1.86
C LEU A 58 10.83 -2.36 -1.03
N GLU A 59 10.81 -3.19 0.02
CA GLU A 59 11.98 -3.50 0.85
C GLU A 59 12.38 -4.95 0.63
N ILE A 60 13.59 -5.19 0.13
CA ILE A 60 14.09 -6.55 -0.14
C ILE A 60 15.18 -6.88 0.87
N VAL A 61 14.98 -7.95 1.61
CA VAL A 61 15.98 -8.56 2.49
C VAL A 61 16.37 -9.90 1.88
N ALA A 62 17.62 -10.00 1.46
CA ALA A 62 18.18 -11.24 0.93
C ALA A 62 18.79 -12.06 2.07
N GLY A 63 18.12 -13.16 2.42
CA GLY A 63 18.62 -14.16 3.37
C GLY A 63 19.45 -15.24 2.68
N LYS A 64 20.29 -15.94 3.46
CA LYS A 64 21.15 -17.03 2.99
C LYS A 64 20.35 -18.14 2.31
#